data_AF-A0A7R9MAW7-F1
#
_entry.id   AF-A0A7R9MAW7-F1
#
_cell.length_a   1.000
_cell.length_b   1.000
_cell.length_c   1.000
_cell.angle_alpha   90.00
_cell.angle_beta   90.00
_cell.angle_gamma   90.00
#
_symmetry.space_group_name_H-M   'P 1'
#
loop_
_entity.id
_entity.type
_entity.pdbx_description
1 polymer ?
#
loop_
_entity_poly.entity_id
_entity_poly.type
_entity_poly.pdbx_seq_one_letter_code
_entity_poly.pdbx_strand_id
1 'polypeptide(L)'
;MDLNGGRIVCISAFRNDSHIKSIEDSVKELITERNELIVKQRKVDTSCRLLTISFCELVFINTFPIEDQSMTSKIMEIPRHELNGLVSSEVHSVKSGRFLAAKLSYLVLSHYSLASTTVTGIPMKEEQNASSSANYDVEIVHSSEAHTDSFKTGLISTEGVCVKTFREGFSYDTITLKWCTPRTNAVELHYCTTAHRITSVDVNSRPASCLTNFLLSGRTVMLEMPRLKGTKIMSHMLSSHCGELYIHTLGTGRSTLEDPPSISEGSGGRVTDYRINDFGEMMKRNRLVACRHHQSANKEVLFPIEKSKQSLGKQTIYWPLVIGNTILYNIQIQIQNFLHLVPKEYLTEEEVLECKKSIYHLVGMESKGTNLPVPTIGIKGKGPKREELYRMVWNEMEYFVRSYCVTPEHQSILTCLLECRSKPDPHSSSTTPSVRTTTADATDESTKTQSNGTKPNESEWAWKESYDWGRHDITPMNDTQNSSKVMEAPLKKFKANGVESSNKSLSTASQSLLNIWTNKLNEDNNKKRLEFVGRTTSDGNIAKLYINLNDNKTENH
;
A
#
# COMPACT_ATOMS: atom_id res chain seq x y z
N MET A 1 -19.07 1.40 27.09
CA MET A 1 -20.45 0.92 26.90
C MET A 1 -20.75 1.05 25.43
N ASP A 2 -21.02 -0.05 24.74
CA ASP A 2 -21.38 0.01 23.33
C ASP A 2 -22.74 0.68 23.20
N LEU A 3 -22.80 1.81 22.49
CA LEU A 3 -24.02 2.53 22.18
C LEU A 3 -24.78 1.72 21.11
N ASN A 4 -25.87 1.06 21.51
CA ASN A 4 -26.72 0.29 20.60
C ASN A 4 -27.90 1.15 20.15
N GLY A 5 -27.71 1.87 19.04
CA GLY A 5 -28.72 2.73 18.43
C GLY A 5 -29.38 2.08 17.21
N GLY A 6 -30.63 2.44 16.92
CA GLY A 6 -31.35 1.98 15.73
C GLY A 6 -32.32 3.01 15.18
N ARG A 7 -32.80 2.76 13.95
CA ARG A 7 -33.86 3.56 13.31
C ARG A 7 -34.93 2.62 12.76
N ILE A 8 -36.20 2.93 13.04
CA ILE A 8 -37.37 2.21 12.53
C ILE A 8 -38.06 3.13 11.52
N VAL A 9 -38.08 2.73 10.25
CA VAL A 9 -38.80 3.45 9.20
C VAL A 9 -40.12 2.74 8.92
N CYS A 10 -41.23 3.38 9.25
CA CYS A 10 -42.58 2.83 9.08
C CYS A 10 -43.30 3.54 7.93
N ILE A 11 -43.53 2.82 6.83
CA ILE A 11 -44.29 3.32 5.67
C ILE A 11 -45.68 2.69 5.71
N SER A 12 -46.72 3.51 5.83
CA SER A 12 -48.10 3.02 5.90
C SER A 12 -49.11 4.08 5.47
N ALA A 13 -50.37 3.70 5.35
CA ALA A 13 -51.51 4.60 5.25
C ALA A 13 -52.13 4.74 6.65
N PHE A 14 -51.80 5.80 7.36
CA PHE A 14 -52.29 6.02 8.72
C PHE A 14 -53.63 6.75 8.69
N ARG A 15 -54.47 6.50 9.71
CA ARG A 15 -55.85 7.02 9.75
C ARG A 15 -55.94 8.49 10.12
N ASN A 16 -55.13 8.93 11.10
CA ASN A 16 -55.12 10.28 11.66
C ASN A 16 -53.88 10.46 12.55
N ASP A 17 -53.65 11.68 13.04
CA ASP A 17 -52.51 12.00 13.91
C ASP A 17 -52.56 11.26 15.25
N SER A 18 -53.75 10.95 15.78
CA SER A 18 -53.89 10.22 17.05
C SER A 18 -53.48 8.74 16.93
N HIS A 19 -53.66 8.13 15.77
CA HIS A 19 -53.17 6.79 15.49
C HIS A 19 -51.64 6.73 15.54
N ILE A 20 -50.94 7.74 14.99
CA ILE A 20 -49.48 7.80 15.05
C ILE A 20 -49.00 7.94 16.49
N LYS A 21 -49.60 8.86 17.26
CA LYS A 21 -49.26 9.04 18.68
C LYS A 21 -49.44 7.75 19.49
N SER A 22 -50.51 7.00 19.24
CA SER A 22 -50.72 5.71 19.90
C SER A 22 -49.61 4.70 19.59
N ILE A 23 -49.06 4.71 18.37
CA ILE A 23 -47.93 3.84 18.00
C ILE A 23 -46.65 4.33 18.65
N GLU A 24 -46.39 5.65 18.66
CA GLU A 24 -45.25 6.26 19.34
C GLU A 24 -45.19 5.87 20.82
N ASP A 25 -46.32 6.00 21.53
CA ASP A 25 -46.44 5.61 22.95
C ASP A 25 -46.21 4.12 23.14
N SER A 26 -46.80 3.27 22.28
CA SER A 26 -46.63 1.81 22.35
C SER A 26 -45.16 1.41 22.17
N VAL A 27 -44.46 1.99 21.20
CA VAL A 27 -43.04 1.68 20.94
C VAL A 27 -42.16 2.16 22.09
N LYS A 28 -42.45 3.35 22.63
CA LYS A 28 -41.75 3.90 23.79
C LYS A 28 -41.87 3.00 25.03
N GLU A 29 -43.06 2.50 25.32
CA GLU A 29 -43.29 1.57 26.43
C GLU A 29 -42.56 0.24 26.19
N LEU A 30 -42.69 -0.34 25.00
CA LEU A 30 -42.04 -1.61 24.63
C LEU A 30 -40.51 -1.55 24.73
N ILE A 31 -39.88 -0.46 24.28
CA ILE A 31 -38.42 -0.30 24.39
C ILE A 31 -37.99 -0.24 25.86
N THR A 32 -38.75 0.49 26.69
CA THR A 32 -38.46 0.63 28.12
C THR A 32 -38.56 -0.72 28.83
N GLU A 33 -39.69 -1.43 28.64
CA GLU A 33 -39.92 -2.75 29.24
C GLU A 33 -38.86 -3.76 28.78
N ARG A 34 -38.54 -3.79 27.48
CA ARG A 34 -37.58 -4.74 26.94
C ARG A 34 -36.17 -4.47 27.46
N ASN A 35 -35.77 -3.21 27.61
CA ASN A 35 -34.50 -2.83 28.21
C ASN A 35 -34.40 -3.31 29.66
N GLU A 36 -35.45 -3.13 30.47
CA GLU A 36 -35.48 -3.63 31.84
C GLU A 36 -35.33 -5.16 31.90
N LEU A 37 -36.03 -5.89 31.02
CA LEU A 37 -35.93 -7.34 30.93
C LEU A 37 -34.51 -7.79 30.56
N ILE A 38 -33.85 -7.12 29.61
CA ILE A 38 -32.47 -7.44 29.21
C ILE A 38 -31.51 -7.21 30.39
N VAL A 39 -31.68 -6.11 31.14
CA VAL A 39 -30.86 -5.84 32.34
C VAL A 39 -31.08 -6.91 33.41
N LYS A 40 -32.33 -7.31 33.67
CA LYS A 40 -32.65 -8.39 34.62
C LYS A 40 -32.03 -9.72 34.19
N GLN A 41 -32.15 -10.09 32.92
CA GLN A 41 -31.59 -11.33 32.38
C GLN A 41 -30.07 -11.36 32.43
N ARG A 42 -29.38 -10.26 32.13
CA ARG A 42 -27.91 -10.17 32.22
C ARG A 42 -27.38 -10.32 33.64
N LYS A 43 -28.16 -9.95 34.67
CA LYS A 43 -27.79 -10.17 36.07
C LYS A 43 -27.86 -11.65 36.48
N VAL A 44 -28.74 -12.42 35.84
CA VAL A 44 -28.97 -13.84 36.14
C VAL A 44 -28.09 -14.75 35.28
N ASP A 45 -27.93 -14.40 34.00
CA ASP A 45 -27.19 -15.17 33.01
C ASP A 45 -26.14 -14.28 32.34
N THR A 46 -24.88 -14.50 32.72
CA THR A 46 -23.72 -13.81 32.15
C THR A 46 -23.45 -14.18 30.69
N SER A 47 -24.12 -15.20 30.14
CA SER A 47 -24.05 -15.58 28.72
C SER A 47 -25.08 -14.85 27.85
N CYS A 48 -25.97 -14.05 28.43
CA CYS A 48 -27.00 -13.29 27.70
C CYS A 48 -26.38 -12.32 26.68
N ARG A 49 -26.61 -12.60 25.39
CA ARG A 49 -26.05 -11.84 24.25
C ARG A 49 -26.89 -10.65 23.80
N LEU A 50 -28.03 -10.38 24.45
CA LEU A 50 -28.91 -9.27 24.08
C LEU A 50 -28.32 -7.94 24.57
N LEU A 51 -28.47 -6.88 23.77
CA LEU A 51 -28.05 -5.52 24.09
C LEU A 51 -29.28 -4.63 24.37
N THR A 52 -29.21 -3.81 25.41
CA THR A 52 -30.20 -2.75 25.63
C THR A 52 -30.16 -1.75 24.48
N ILE A 53 -31.30 -1.19 24.11
CA ILE A 53 -31.42 -0.14 23.10
C ILE A 53 -31.09 1.19 23.78
N SER A 54 -29.99 1.82 23.37
CA SER A 54 -29.55 3.11 23.88
C SER A 54 -30.30 4.27 23.25
N PHE A 55 -30.67 4.14 21.97
CA PHE A 55 -31.38 5.17 21.23
C PHE A 55 -32.17 4.55 20.06
N CYS A 56 -33.39 5.03 19.81
CA CYS A 56 -34.22 4.60 18.70
C CYS A 56 -34.87 5.80 18.01
N GLU A 57 -34.67 5.94 16.70
CA GLU A 57 -35.35 6.96 15.90
C GLU A 57 -36.52 6.34 15.13
N LEU A 58 -37.73 6.87 15.32
CA LEU A 58 -38.94 6.47 14.61
C LEU A 58 -39.18 7.43 13.45
N VAL A 59 -39.31 6.90 12.24
CA VAL A 59 -39.59 7.68 11.03
C VAL A 59 -40.90 7.18 10.45
N PHE A 60 -41.97 7.94 10.65
CA PHE A 60 -43.28 7.63 10.09
C PHE A 60 -43.45 8.30 8.73
N ILE A 61 -43.80 7.50 7.72
CA ILE A 61 -44.07 7.99 6.37
C ILE A 61 -45.51 7.58 6.01
N ASN A 62 -46.44 8.52 6.21
CA ASN A 62 -47.80 8.40 5.73
C ASN A 62 -47.83 8.54 4.21
N THR A 63 -48.33 7.51 3.52
CA THR A 63 -48.51 7.55 2.07
C THR A 63 -49.98 7.49 1.68
N PHE A 64 -50.38 8.36 0.75
CA PHE A 64 -51.76 8.50 0.30
C PHE A 64 -51.86 8.64 -1.24
N PRO A 65 -52.99 8.27 -1.87
CA PRO A 65 -53.15 8.33 -3.33
C PRO A 65 -52.93 9.73 -3.90
N ILE A 66 -52.35 9.80 -5.11
CA ILE A 66 -52.06 11.07 -5.80
C ILE A 66 -53.36 11.85 -6.10
N GLU A 67 -54.45 11.12 -6.37
CA GLU A 67 -55.77 11.64 -6.76
C GLU A 67 -56.60 12.18 -5.59
N ASP A 68 -56.15 11.99 -4.34
CA ASP A 68 -56.84 12.55 -3.18
C ASP A 68 -56.66 14.07 -3.10
N GLN A 69 -57.50 14.79 -3.87
CA GLN A 69 -57.54 16.25 -3.90
C GLN A 69 -58.12 16.85 -2.62
N SER A 70 -58.89 16.06 -1.86
CA SER A 70 -59.53 16.50 -0.61
C SER A 70 -58.53 16.68 0.54
N MET A 71 -57.32 16.12 0.39
CA MET A 71 -56.26 16.08 1.41
C MET A 71 -56.73 15.49 2.75
N THR A 72 -57.83 14.74 2.75
CA THR A 72 -58.41 14.14 3.96
C THR A 72 -57.54 13.01 4.51
N SER A 73 -56.78 12.35 3.64
CA SER A 73 -55.79 11.33 4.02
C SER A 73 -54.42 11.92 4.40
N LYS A 74 -54.27 13.25 4.35
CA LYS A 74 -53.02 13.92 4.72
C LYS A 74 -52.90 13.99 6.24
N ILE A 75 -51.72 13.63 6.73
CA ILE A 75 -51.35 13.74 8.14
C ILE A 75 -50.44 14.95 8.34
N MET A 76 -50.45 15.49 9.55
CA MET A 76 -49.57 16.59 9.91
C MET A 76 -48.11 16.13 9.88
N GLU A 77 -47.29 16.84 9.11
CA GLU A 77 -45.84 16.62 9.13
C GLU A 77 -45.26 17.18 10.42
N ILE A 78 -44.45 16.38 11.10
CA ILE A 78 -43.83 16.74 12.38
C ILE A 78 -42.32 16.55 12.20
N PRO A 79 -41.50 17.61 12.37
CA PRO A 79 -40.05 17.47 12.33
C PRO A 79 -39.58 16.56 13.47
N ARG A 80 -38.33 16.10 13.38
CA ARG A 80 -37.72 15.30 14.43
C ARG A 80 -37.89 15.96 15.79
N HIS A 81 -38.49 15.22 16.72
CA HIS A 81 -38.73 15.62 18.11
C HIS A 81 -38.47 14.45 19.05
N GLU A 82 -38.12 14.76 20.30
CA GLU A 82 -37.84 13.75 21.31
C GLU A 82 -39.13 13.34 22.04
N LEU A 83 -39.39 12.03 22.14
CA LEU A 83 -40.50 11.47 22.90
C LEU A 83 -40.09 11.17 24.35
N ASN A 84 -38.85 10.69 24.53
CA ASN A 84 -38.16 10.53 25.80
C ASN A 84 -36.63 10.46 25.55
N GLY A 85 -35.83 10.23 26.59
CA GLY A 85 -34.37 10.13 26.46
C GLY A 85 -33.85 8.93 25.66
N LEU A 86 -34.72 8.02 25.19
CA LEU A 86 -34.36 6.84 24.41
C LEU A 86 -34.93 6.86 22.98
N VAL A 87 -36.00 7.61 22.73
CA VAL A 87 -36.79 7.55 21.50
C VAL A 87 -37.06 8.95 20.97
N SER A 88 -36.73 9.18 19.70
CA SER A 88 -37.16 10.34 18.94
C SER A 88 -38.09 9.91 17.81
N SER A 89 -38.95 10.81 17.35
CA SER A 89 -39.87 10.55 16.25
C SER A 89 -39.87 11.69 15.22
N GLU A 90 -40.10 11.35 13.96
CA GLU A 90 -40.42 12.29 12.88
C GLU A 90 -41.55 11.72 12.02
N VAL A 91 -42.39 12.62 11.49
CA VAL A 91 -43.58 12.27 10.71
C VAL A 91 -43.58 13.00 9.38
N HIS A 92 -43.74 12.24 8.31
CA HIS A 92 -43.85 12.74 6.94
C HIS A 92 -45.16 12.27 6.32
N SER A 93 -45.79 13.14 5.52
CA SER A 93 -46.98 12.79 4.76
C SER A 93 -46.75 13.07 3.29
N VAL A 94 -46.65 12.02 2.48
CA VAL A 94 -46.22 12.10 1.08
C VAL A 94 -47.19 11.37 0.15
N LYS A 95 -47.43 11.94 -1.04
CA LYS A 95 -48.18 11.25 -2.09
C LYS A 95 -47.48 9.94 -2.49
N SER A 96 -48.26 8.94 -2.91
CA SER A 96 -47.72 7.66 -3.37
C SER A 96 -46.95 7.77 -4.70
N GLY A 97 -46.32 6.67 -5.12
CA GLY A 97 -45.57 6.60 -6.38
C GLY A 97 -44.26 7.40 -6.35
N ARG A 98 -44.03 8.22 -7.38
CA ARG A 98 -42.76 8.97 -7.56
C ARG A 98 -42.41 9.90 -6.40
N PHE A 99 -43.41 10.45 -5.71
CA PHE A 99 -43.20 11.38 -4.60
C PHE A 99 -42.67 10.66 -3.36
N LEU A 100 -43.20 9.46 -3.06
CA LEU A 100 -42.69 8.59 -2.00
C LEU A 100 -41.24 8.19 -2.29
N ALA A 101 -40.93 7.79 -3.53
CA ALA A 101 -39.56 7.47 -3.92
C ALA A 101 -38.60 8.67 -3.71
N ALA A 102 -39.00 9.87 -4.15
CA ALA A 102 -38.20 11.08 -3.94
C ALA A 102 -37.97 11.40 -2.45
N LYS A 103 -38.99 11.22 -1.60
CA LYS A 103 -38.87 11.41 -0.15
C LYS A 103 -37.95 10.37 0.48
N LEU A 104 -38.02 9.11 0.07
CA LEU A 104 -37.13 8.05 0.54
C LEU A 104 -35.68 8.34 0.13
N SER A 105 -35.43 8.81 -1.10
CA SER A 105 -34.09 9.23 -1.53
C SER A 105 -33.54 10.34 -0.64
N TYR A 106 -34.35 11.37 -0.34
CA TYR A 106 -33.96 12.43 0.59
C TYR A 106 -33.62 11.89 1.99
N LEU A 107 -34.48 11.01 2.54
CA LEU A 107 -34.28 10.44 3.86
C LEU A 107 -33.00 9.61 3.92
N VAL A 108 -32.72 8.78 2.90
CA VAL A 108 -31.48 8.01 2.82
C VAL A 108 -30.24 8.92 2.87
N LEU A 109 -30.26 10.07 2.18
CA LEU A 109 -29.15 11.02 2.24
C LEU A 109 -28.94 11.57 3.65
N SER A 110 -30.01 12.00 4.32
CA SER A 110 -29.94 12.50 5.70
C SER A 110 -29.51 11.41 6.69
N HIS A 111 -30.15 10.24 6.59
CA HIS A 111 -30.01 9.10 7.48
C HIS A 111 -28.59 8.54 7.56
N TYR A 112 -27.85 8.58 6.45
CA TYR A 112 -26.50 8.06 6.32
C TYR A 112 -25.46 9.16 6.07
N SER A 113 -25.84 10.43 6.21
CA SER A 113 -24.95 11.58 5.96
C SER A 113 -24.26 11.49 4.59
N LEU A 114 -25.06 11.19 3.56
CA LEU A 114 -24.61 11.10 2.18
C LEU A 114 -24.76 12.44 1.48
N ALA A 115 -23.94 12.65 0.46
CA ALA A 115 -24.10 13.72 -0.51
C ALA A 115 -24.47 13.15 -1.87
N SER A 116 -25.18 13.97 -2.65
CA SER A 116 -25.40 13.73 -4.06
C SER A 116 -24.39 14.50 -4.89
N THR A 117 -23.88 13.86 -5.95
CA THR A 117 -23.03 14.48 -6.97
C THR A 117 -23.58 14.14 -8.35
N THR A 118 -23.81 15.16 -9.18
CA THR A 118 -24.21 15.00 -10.58
C THR A 118 -22.98 15.17 -11.46
N VAL A 119 -22.58 14.08 -12.11
CA VAL A 119 -21.51 14.05 -13.12
C VAL A 119 -22.10 14.46 -14.45
N THR A 120 -21.65 15.58 -14.99
CA THR A 120 -22.20 16.19 -16.21
C THR A 120 -21.26 16.06 -17.40
N GLY A 121 -21.81 16.21 -18.61
CA GLY A 121 -20.99 16.25 -19.82
C GLY A 121 -20.35 14.92 -20.19
N ILE A 122 -21.00 13.81 -19.83
CA ILE A 122 -20.51 12.46 -20.13
C ILE A 122 -20.70 12.21 -21.63
N PRO A 123 -19.61 12.02 -22.40
CA PRO A 123 -19.73 11.80 -23.84
C PRO A 123 -20.22 10.37 -24.09
N MET A 124 -21.35 10.24 -24.77
CA MET A 124 -21.88 8.94 -25.18
C MET A 124 -22.10 8.89 -26.69
N LYS A 125 -21.86 7.71 -27.26
CA LYS A 125 -22.19 7.43 -28.67
C LYS A 125 -23.66 6.98 -28.74
N GLU A 126 -24.46 7.67 -29.54
CA GLU A 126 -25.83 7.24 -29.83
C GLU A 126 -25.82 6.06 -30.81
N GLU A 127 -26.60 5.03 -30.51
CA GLU A 127 -26.63 3.79 -31.28
C GLU A 127 -27.44 3.92 -32.57
N GLN A 128 -28.39 4.86 -32.60
CA GLN A 128 -29.25 5.13 -33.75
C GLN A 128 -28.73 6.28 -34.65
N ASN A 129 -27.82 7.12 -34.15
CA ASN A 129 -27.19 8.22 -34.91
C ASN A 129 -25.69 8.28 -34.62
N ALA A 130 -24.89 7.51 -35.36
CA ALA A 130 -23.44 7.44 -35.17
C ALA A 130 -22.69 8.77 -35.43
N SER A 131 -23.37 9.79 -35.95
CA SER A 131 -22.85 11.13 -36.23
C SER A 131 -23.15 12.18 -35.15
N SER A 132 -23.94 11.87 -34.11
CA SER A 132 -24.21 12.78 -32.98
C SER A 132 -23.76 12.19 -31.64
N SER A 133 -22.90 12.92 -30.91
CA SER A 133 -22.66 12.64 -29.49
C SER A 133 -23.63 13.46 -28.64
N ALA A 134 -24.42 12.80 -27.81
CA ALA A 134 -25.18 13.47 -26.76
C ALA A 134 -24.40 13.45 -25.43
N ASN A 135 -24.50 14.54 -24.67
CA ASN A 135 -23.96 14.65 -23.33
C ASN A 135 -25.05 14.28 -22.34
N TYR A 136 -24.73 13.35 -21.45
CA TYR A 136 -25.65 12.92 -20.39
C TYR A 136 -25.08 13.27 -19.02
N ASP A 137 -26.00 13.35 -18.07
CA ASP A 137 -25.71 13.58 -16.68
C ASP A 137 -26.06 12.32 -15.87
N VAL A 138 -25.20 11.96 -14.92
CA VAL A 138 -25.43 10.81 -14.03
C VAL A 138 -25.29 11.27 -12.59
N GLU A 139 -26.31 11.00 -11.80
CA GLU A 139 -26.28 11.26 -10.36
C GLU A 139 -25.74 10.05 -9.60
N ILE A 140 -24.83 10.33 -8.69
CA ILE A 140 -24.22 9.38 -7.78
C ILE A 140 -24.36 9.88 -6.34
N VAL A 141 -24.56 8.95 -5.42
CA VAL A 141 -24.59 9.18 -3.98
C VAL A 141 -23.39 8.53 -3.32
N HIS A 142 -22.85 9.19 -2.30
CA HIS A 142 -21.67 8.75 -1.56
C HIS A 142 -21.60 9.46 -0.21
N SER A 143 -20.63 9.11 0.65
CA SER A 143 -20.42 9.84 1.91
C SER A 143 -20.25 11.34 1.66
N SER A 144 -20.94 12.17 2.45
CA SER A 144 -20.79 13.63 2.40
C SER A 144 -19.36 14.08 2.72
N GLU A 145 -18.58 13.24 3.39
CA GLU A 145 -17.17 13.48 3.70
C GLU A 145 -16.31 13.78 2.47
N ALA A 146 -16.65 13.21 1.30
CA ALA A 146 -15.96 13.45 0.04
C ALA A 146 -15.84 14.95 -0.31
N HIS A 147 -16.81 15.76 0.12
CA HIS A 147 -16.86 17.19 -0.19
C HIS A 147 -16.32 18.09 0.94
N THR A 148 -15.92 17.51 2.08
CA THR A 148 -15.55 18.28 3.28
C THR A 148 -14.35 19.18 3.05
N ASP A 149 -13.33 18.70 2.33
CA ASP A 149 -12.12 19.49 2.03
C ASP A 149 -12.45 20.68 1.11
N SER A 150 -13.41 20.52 0.23
CA SER A 150 -13.90 21.59 -0.66
C SER A 150 -14.63 22.70 0.13
N PHE A 151 -15.31 22.35 1.23
CA PHE A 151 -15.91 23.32 2.14
C PHE A 151 -14.87 24.00 3.05
N LYS A 152 -13.92 23.25 3.61
CA LYS A 152 -12.89 23.78 4.52
C LYS A 152 -11.92 24.74 3.85
N THR A 153 -11.57 24.48 2.59
CA THR A 153 -10.69 25.35 1.80
C THR A 153 -11.42 26.61 1.27
N GLY A 154 -12.72 26.75 1.55
CA GLY A 154 -13.55 27.85 1.07
C GLY A 154 -13.80 27.81 -0.44
N LEU A 155 -13.35 26.78 -1.14
CA LEU A 155 -13.41 26.66 -2.61
C LEU A 155 -14.86 26.65 -3.13
N ILE A 156 -15.79 26.14 -2.32
CA ILE A 156 -17.23 26.14 -2.62
C ILE A 156 -17.85 27.52 -2.32
N SER A 157 -17.26 28.32 -1.43
CA SER A 157 -17.77 29.63 -1.00
C SER A 157 -17.14 30.81 -1.74
N THR A 158 -16.19 30.57 -2.64
CA THR A 158 -15.59 31.63 -3.48
C THR A 158 -16.55 32.09 -4.58
N GLU A 159 -16.62 33.40 -4.82
CA GLU A 159 -17.42 34.01 -5.89
C GLU A 159 -17.16 33.30 -7.25
N GLY A 160 -18.24 32.83 -7.88
CA GLY A 160 -18.18 32.24 -9.22
C GLY A 160 -18.04 30.72 -9.29
N VAL A 161 -18.11 30.00 -8.17
CA VAL A 161 -18.18 28.52 -8.15
C VAL A 161 -19.61 28.09 -7.84
N CYS A 162 -20.35 27.69 -8.89
CA CYS A 162 -21.69 27.12 -8.73
C CYS A 162 -21.57 25.60 -8.59
N VAL A 163 -21.42 25.12 -7.36
CA VAL A 163 -21.28 23.67 -7.10
C VAL A 163 -22.63 23.02 -6.82
N LYS A 164 -23.55 23.70 -6.14
CA LYS A 164 -24.84 23.12 -5.78
C LYS A 164 -25.92 23.46 -6.80
N THR A 165 -26.62 22.46 -7.27
CA THR A 165 -27.77 22.58 -8.16
C THR A 165 -28.99 22.01 -7.48
N PHE A 166 -30.10 22.75 -7.51
CA PHE A 166 -31.39 22.27 -7.00
C PHE A 166 -31.94 21.21 -7.95
N ARG A 167 -32.30 20.04 -7.41
CA ARG A 167 -32.84 18.95 -8.23
C ARG A 167 -34.35 19.08 -8.36
N GLU A 168 -34.83 19.25 -9.59
CA GLU A 168 -36.26 19.36 -9.86
C GLU A 168 -37.03 18.11 -9.39
N GLY A 169 -38.07 18.32 -8.57
CA GLY A 169 -38.88 17.24 -8.00
C GLY A 169 -38.30 16.55 -6.76
N PHE A 170 -37.11 16.94 -6.30
CA PHE A 170 -36.49 16.44 -5.08
C PHE A 170 -36.25 17.58 -4.06
N SER A 171 -36.13 17.22 -2.79
CA SER A 171 -35.96 18.18 -1.69
C SER A 171 -34.50 18.33 -1.24
N TYR A 172 -33.53 18.01 -2.11
CA TYR A 172 -32.10 18.13 -1.81
C TYR A 172 -31.30 18.71 -2.97
N ASP A 173 -30.14 19.27 -2.63
CA ASP A 173 -29.18 19.79 -3.58
C ASP A 173 -28.17 18.71 -3.99
N THR A 174 -27.73 18.78 -5.24
CA THR A 174 -26.67 17.93 -5.79
C THR A 174 -25.43 18.76 -6.14
N ILE A 175 -24.25 18.17 -6.01
CA ILE A 175 -22.98 18.78 -6.37
C ILE A 175 -22.66 18.49 -7.83
N THR A 176 -22.61 19.52 -8.65
CA THR A 176 -22.38 19.40 -10.09
C THR A 176 -20.88 19.38 -10.38
N LEU A 177 -20.41 18.27 -10.95
CA LEU A 177 -19.03 18.10 -11.40
C LEU A 177 -19.02 17.72 -12.87
N LYS A 178 -18.09 18.27 -13.64
CA LYS A 178 -18.00 18.02 -15.09
C LYS A 178 -17.01 16.91 -15.39
N TRP A 179 -17.41 15.98 -16.25
CA TRP A 179 -16.54 14.97 -16.81
C TRP A 179 -15.38 15.61 -17.57
N CYS A 180 -14.17 15.17 -17.25
CA CYS A 180 -12.97 15.47 -18.01
C CYS A 180 -12.32 14.17 -18.47
N THR A 181 -12.16 14.04 -19.79
CA THR A 181 -11.43 12.92 -20.39
C THR A 181 -9.96 12.96 -19.90
N PRO A 182 -9.45 11.88 -19.29
CA PRO A 182 -8.04 11.80 -18.93
C PRO A 182 -7.17 12.04 -20.18
N ARG A 183 -6.18 12.92 -20.10
CA ARG A 183 -5.33 13.28 -21.26
C ARG A 183 -4.22 12.26 -21.53
N THR A 184 -3.97 11.34 -20.60
CA THR A 184 -2.83 10.41 -20.62
C THR A 184 -3.30 9.00 -20.28
N ASN A 185 -2.74 8.00 -20.99
CA ASN A 185 -2.93 6.57 -20.69
C ASN A 185 -1.97 6.06 -19.59
N ALA A 186 -1.22 6.96 -18.94
CA ALA A 186 -0.27 6.60 -17.91
C ALA A 186 -0.99 6.42 -16.57
N VAL A 187 -0.57 5.41 -15.79
CA VAL A 187 -1.02 5.24 -14.40
C VAL A 187 -0.38 6.36 -13.57
N GLU A 188 -1.07 7.49 -13.47
CA GLU A 188 -0.66 8.61 -12.63
C GLU A 188 -1.09 8.34 -11.17
N LEU A 189 -0.12 8.36 -10.26
CA LEU A 189 -0.40 8.28 -8.83
C LEU A 189 -0.91 9.65 -8.35
N HIS A 190 -2.23 9.79 -8.23
CA HIS A 190 -2.84 11.01 -7.74
C HIS A 190 -2.83 11.08 -6.20
N TYR A 191 -2.46 12.25 -5.67
CA TYR A 191 -2.63 12.55 -4.24
C TYR A 191 -4.12 12.69 -3.92
N CYS A 192 -4.66 11.71 -3.20
CA CYS A 192 -6.05 11.68 -2.76
C CYS A 192 -6.10 11.82 -1.23
N THR A 193 -6.96 12.71 -0.72
CA THR A 193 -7.16 12.88 0.73
C THR A 193 -8.15 11.86 1.29
N THR A 194 -9.20 11.55 0.52
CA THR A 194 -10.21 10.55 0.88
C THR A 194 -10.67 9.76 -0.35
N ALA A 195 -11.31 8.60 -0.10
CA ALA A 195 -11.96 7.79 -1.11
C ALA A 195 -13.22 7.16 -0.52
N HIS A 196 -14.36 7.36 -1.17
CA HIS A 196 -15.65 6.85 -0.70
C HIS A 196 -16.35 6.05 -1.79
N ARG A 197 -17.05 4.99 -1.41
CA ARG A 197 -17.86 4.20 -2.34
C ARG A 197 -18.99 5.07 -2.91
N ILE A 198 -19.31 4.83 -4.17
CA ILE A 198 -20.41 5.50 -4.87
C ILE A 198 -21.54 4.53 -5.21
N THR A 199 -22.74 5.06 -5.39
CA THR A 199 -23.88 4.33 -5.96
C THR A 199 -24.63 5.27 -6.89
N SER A 200 -24.97 4.83 -8.09
CA SER A 200 -25.81 5.66 -8.98
C SER A 200 -27.26 5.65 -8.50
N VAL A 201 -27.93 6.80 -8.56
CA VAL A 201 -29.34 6.91 -8.18
C VAL A 201 -30.22 6.11 -9.15
N ASP A 202 -29.99 6.27 -10.46
CA ASP A 202 -30.73 5.59 -11.52
C ASP A 202 -29.86 4.50 -12.15
N VAL A 203 -29.57 3.44 -11.37
CA VAL A 203 -28.61 2.37 -11.73
C VAL A 203 -28.89 1.70 -13.08
N ASN A 204 -30.17 1.58 -13.46
CA ASN A 204 -30.59 0.93 -14.72
C ASN A 204 -30.69 1.91 -15.90
N SER A 205 -30.41 3.20 -15.69
CA SER A 205 -30.41 4.15 -16.80
C SER A 205 -29.24 3.86 -17.74
N ARG A 206 -29.45 4.08 -19.04
CA ARG A 206 -28.39 3.93 -20.06
C ARG A 206 -27.15 4.78 -19.71
N PRO A 207 -27.28 6.07 -19.31
CA PRO A 207 -26.13 6.87 -18.89
C PRO A 207 -25.36 6.30 -17.70
N ALA A 208 -26.06 5.87 -16.63
CA ALA A 208 -25.41 5.29 -15.46
C ALA A 208 -24.72 3.97 -15.79
N SER A 209 -25.37 3.12 -16.59
CA SER A 209 -24.79 1.85 -17.06
C SER A 209 -23.52 2.07 -17.88
N CYS A 210 -23.49 3.08 -18.76
CA CYS A 210 -22.30 3.41 -19.52
C CYS A 210 -21.17 3.94 -18.62
N LEU A 211 -21.46 4.86 -17.69
CA LEU A 211 -20.47 5.38 -16.74
C LEU A 211 -19.87 4.26 -15.88
N THR A 212 -20.73 3.44 -15.27
CA THR A 212 -20.29 2.36 -14.37
C THR A 212 -19.46 1.31 -15.10
N ASN A 213 -19.88 0.85 -16.28
CA ASN A 213 -19.09 -0.10 -17.08
C ASN A 213 -17.76 0.50 -17.57
N PHE A 214 -17.74 1.80 -17.92
CA PHE A 214 -16.50 2.49 -18.26
C PHE A 214 -15.50 2.43 -17.09
N LEU A 215 -15.96 2.71 -15.87
CA LEU A 215 -15.11 2.64 -14.67
C LEU A 215 -14.69 1.20 -14.33
N LEU A 216 -15.62 0.24 -14.41
CA LEU A 216 -15.35 -1.18 -14.14
C LEU A 216 -14.34 -1.79 -15.13
N SER A 217 -14.20 -1.23 -16.33
CA SER A 217 -13.16 -1.62 -17.30
C SER A 217 -11.72 -1.22 -16.89
N GLY A 218 -11.55 -0.58 -15.73
CA GLY A 218 -10.26 -0.14 -15.20
C GLY A 218 -9.87 1.27 -15.63
N ARG A 219 -10.78 2.01 -16.29
CA ARG A 219 -10.56 3.41 -16.67
C ARG A 219 -10.97 4.34 -15.53
N THR A 220 -10.29 5.46 -15.43
CA THR A 220 -10.60 6.52 -14.46
C THR A 220 -11.23 7.72 -15.15
N VAL A 221 -11.99 8.50 -14.38
CA VAL A 221 -12.61 9.74 -14.86
C VAL A 221 -12.23 10.86 -13.92
N MET A 222 -11.68 11.93 -14.48
CA MET A 222 -11.36 13.12 -13.69
C MET A 222 -12.57 14.05 -13.68
N LEU A 223 -12.84 14.67 -12.53
CA LEU A 223 -14.01 15.52 -12.31
C LEU A 223 -13.60 16.97 -12.04
N GLU A 224 -14.03 17.86 -12.93
CA GLU A 224 -13.78 19.30 -12.89
C GLU A 224 -14.90 20.00 -12.10
N MET A 225 -14.53 20.89 -11.19
CA MET A 225 -15.49 21.83 -10.59
C MET A 225 -15.82 22.95 -11.60
N PRO A 226 -17.09 23.11 -11.99
CA PRO A 226 -17.50 24.20 -12.88
C PRO A 226 -17.22 25.56 -12.24
N ARG A 227 -16.58 26.46 -12.98
CA ARG A 227 -16.32 27.85 -12.58
C ARG A 227 -16.81 28.82 -13.64
N LEU A 228 -17.37 29.95 -13.23
CA LEU A 228 -17.77 31.03 -14.13
C LEU A 228 -16.55 31.73 -14.76
N LYS A 229 -15.45 31.85 -14.02
CA LYS A 229 -14.19 32.47 -14.47
C LYS A 229 -12.99 31.77 -13.81
N GLY A 230 -11.85 31.75 -14.50
CA GLY A 230 -10.56 31.26 -13.99
C GLY A 230 -10.12 29.89 -14.51
N THR A 231 -9.03 29.37 -13.97
CA THR A 231 -8.46 28.07 -14.32
C THR A 231 -9.34 26.91 -13.86
N LYS A 232 -9.41 25.87 -14.68
CA LYS A 232 -10.09 24.62 -14.38
C LYS A 232 -9.50 23.97 -13.13
N ILE A 233 -10.34 23.44 -12.25
CA ILE A 233 -9.89 22.73 -11.06
C ILE A 233 -10.40 21.29 -11.09
N MET A 234 -9.46 20.35 -11.11
CA MET A 234 -9.75 18.94 -10.91
C MET A 234 -9.86 18.68 -9.41
N SER A 235 -11.04 18.33 -8.95
CA SER A 235 -11.35 18.19 -7.52
C SER A 235 -11.54 16.75 -7.11
N HIS A 236 -12.03 15.91 -8.03
CA HIS A 236 -12.34 14.52 -7.74
C HIS A 236 -11.93 13.62 -8.90
N MET A 237 -11.84 12.33 -8.61
CA MET A 237 -11.63 11.27 -9.60
C MET A 237 -12.56 10.10 -9.29
N LEU A 238 -13.20 9.54 -10.32
CA LEU A 238 -13.90 8.26 -10.23
C LEU A 238 -12.98 7.14 -10.69
N SER A 239 -12.89 6.07 -9.90
CA SER A 239 -12.08 4.89 -10.21
C SER A 239 -12.74 3.61 -9.67
N SER A 240 -12.46 2.50 -10.34
CA SER A 240 -12.80 1.16 -9.85
C SER A 240 -11.62 0.53 -9.13
N HIS A 241 -11.87 -0.11 -8.00
CA HIS A 241 -10.91 -0.91 -7.25
C HIS A 241 -11.54 -2.27 -6.95
N CYS A 242 -10.99 -3.33 -7.56
CA CYS A 242 -11.47 -4.71 -7.37
C CYS A 242 -12.99 -4.90 -7.65
N GLY A 243 -13.55 -4.14 -8.61
CA GLY A 243 -14.97 -4.21 -8.97
C GLY A 243 -15.87 -3.30 -8.14
N GLU A 244 -15.33 -2.56 -7.18
CA GLU A 244 -16.06 -1.55 -6.42
C GLU A 244 -15.73 -0.14 -6.94
N LEU A 245 -16.74 0.73 -6.98
CA LEU A 245 -16.60 2.08 -7.52
C LEU A 245 -16.40 3.11 -6.40
N TYR A 246 -15.44 4.00 -6.60
CA TYR A 246 -15.06 5.03 -5.63
C TYR A 246 -15.02 6.42 -6.27
N ILE A 247 -15.41 7.43 -5.46
CA ILE A 247 -15.04 8.82 -5.67
C ILE A 247 -13.86 9.15 -4.76
N HIS A 248 -12.78 9.63 -5.37
CA HIS A 248 -11.57 10.09 -4.73
C HIS A 248 -11.57 11.61 -4.67
N THR A 249 -11.25 12.18 -3.52
CA THR A 249 -11.08 13.62 -3.35
C THR A 249 -9.62 13.98 -3.58
N LEU A 250 -9.36 14.88 -4.53
CA LEU A 250 -8.03 15.31 -4.94
C LEU A 250 -7.62 16.57 -4.19
N GLY A 251 -6.31 16.72 -3.94
CA GLY A 251 -5.76 17.98 -3.44
C GLY A 251 -5.90 19.10 -4.47
N THR A 252 -6.82 20.05 -4.25
CA THR A 252 -7.03 21.21 -5.13
C THR A 252 -6.15 22.41 -4.80
N GLY A 253 -5.54 22.41 -3.61
CA GLY A 253 -4.65 23.46 -3.15
C GLY A 253 -3.25 23.36 -3.74
N ARG A 254 -2.50 24.46 -3.62
CA ARG A 254 -1.05 24.46 -3.86
C ARG A 254 -0.42 23.49 -2.85
N SER A 255 0.34 22.51 -3.34
CA SER A 255 1.04 21.57 -2.46
C SER A 255 2.01 22.33 -1.56
N THR A 256 2.25 21.89 -0.33
CA THR A 256 3.39 22.40 0.44
C THR A 256 4.71 21.77 -0.01
N LEU A 257 4.63 20.77 -0.90
CA LEU A 257 5.73 20.00 -1.46
C LEU A 257 5.97 20.31 -2.95
N GLU A 258 5.35 21.37 -3.48
CA GLU A 258 5.78 21.90 -4.76
C GLU A 258 7.17 22.52 -4.64
N ASP A 259 7.94 22.41 -5.71
CA ASP A 259 9.35 22.78 -5.77
C ASP A 259 10.20 22.09 -4.67
N PRO A 260 10.22 20.74 -4.62
CA PRO A 260 11.07 20.04 -3.67
C PRO A 260 12.55 20.37 -3.94
N PRO A 261 13.40 20.39 -2.89
CA PRO A 261 14.84 20.62 -3.08
C PRO A 261 15.43 19.67 -4.12
N SER A 262 16.32 20.20 -4.97
CA SER A 262 16.95 19.39 -6.00
C SER A 262 17.69 18.20 -5.38
N ILE A 263 17.44 17.00 -5.92
CA ILE A 263 18.14 15.78 -5.51
C ILE A 263 19.66 15.97 -5.63
N SER A 264 20.15 16.71 -6.64
CA SER A 264 21.57 16.93 -6.91
C SER A 264 22.28 17.80 -5.86
N GLU A 265 21.52 18.58 -5.10
CA GLU A 265 22.01 19.46 -4.03
C GLU A 265 21.96 18.78 -2.65
N GLY A 266 21.17 17.71 -2.54
CA GLY A 266 21.02 16.93 -1.32
C GLY A 266 22.19 15.98 -1.02
N SER A 267 22.05 15.25 0.09
CA SER A 267 22.99 14.19 0.47
C SER A 267 23.06 13.12 -0.61
N GLY A 268 24.26 12.88 -1.14
CA GLY A 268 24.46 11.94 -2.24
C GLY A 268 24.07 12.48 -3.63
N GLY A 269 23.63 13.73 -3.76
CA GLY A 269 23.22 14.33 -5.03
C GLY A 269 24.33 14.50 -6.07
N ARG A 270 25.59 14.50 -5.62
CA ARG A 270 26.78 14.59 -6.48
C ARG A 270 27.31 13.22 -6.92
N VAL A 271 26.73 12.13 -6.42
CA VAL A 271 27.09 10.77 -6.84
C VAL A 271 26.41 10.49 -8.17
N THR A 272 27.18 10.13 -9.18
CA THR A 272 26.72 10.00 -10.57
C THR A 272 26.53 8.56 -11.02
N ASP A 273 27.00 7.59 -10.24
CA ASP A 273 27.12 6.18 -10.62
C ASP A 273 26.27 5.26 -9.73
N TYR A 274 25.08 5.72 -9.32
CA TYR A 274 24.14 4.89 -8.59
C TYR A 274 23.68 3.68 -9.40
N ARG A 275 23.51 2.54 -8.72
CA ARG A 275 23.00 1.29 -9.29
C ARG A 275 21.46 1.30 -9.42
N ILE A 276 20.92 2.32 -10.08
CA ILE A 276 19.46 2.56 -10.16
C ILE A 276 18.73 1.38 -10.83
N ASN A 277 19.27 0.86 -11.93
CA ASN A 277 18.66 -0.26 -12.67
C ASN A 277 18.62 -1.54 -11.82
N ASP A 278 19.72 -1.86 -11.14
CA ASP A 278 19.80 -3.05 -10.28
C ASP A 278 18.87 -2.94 -9.07
N PHE A 279 18.78 -1.74 -8.47
CA PHE A 279 17.81 -1.47 -7.41
C PHE A 279 16.38 -1.61 -7.92
N GLY A 280 16.10 -1.13 -9.14
CA GLY A 280 14.81 -1.29 -9.81
C GLY A 280 14.41 -2.76 -9.99
N GLU A 281 15.34 -3.61 -10.40
CA GLU A 281 15.11 -5.06 -10.47
C GLU A 281 14.90 -5.69 -9.09
N MET A 282 15.64 -5.25 -8.07
CA MET A 282 15.40 -5.67 -6.69
C MET A 282 13.98 -5.30 -6.22
N MET A 283 13.50 -4.09 -6.53
CA MET A 283 12.12 -3.68 -6.20
C MET A 283 11.08 -4.57 -6.89
N LYS A 284 11.28 -4.89 -8.17
CA LYS A 284 10.37 -5.78 -8.92
C LYS A 284 10.28 -7.18 -8.30
N ARG A 285 11.41 -7.73 -7.84
CA ARG A 285 11.48 -9.06 -7.18
C ARG A 285 10.86 -9.07 -5.78
N ASN A 286 10.83 -7.91 -5.11
CA ASN A 286 10.27 -7.76 -3.77
C ASN A 286 8.86 -7.12 -3.76
N ARG A 287 8.11 -7.23 -4.87
CA ARG A 287 6.71 -6.78 -4.92
C ARG A 287 5.85 -7.58 -3.93
N LEU A 288 5.05 -6.87 -3.16
CA LEU A 288 4.11 -7.50 -2.23
C LEU A 288 2.92 -8.06 -3.00
N VAL A 289 2.39 -9.20 -2.52
CA VAL A 289 1.19 -9.85 -3.03
C VAL A 289 0.27 -10.14 -1.85
N ALA A 290 -1.04 -9.98 -2.06
CA ALA A 290 -2.04 -10.29 -1.03
C ALA A 290 -2.12 -11.81 -0.80
N CYS A 291 -1.76 -12.26 0.40
CA CYS A 291 -1.90 -13.66 0.80
C CYS A 291 -3.29 -13.90 1.41
N ARG A 292 -4.14 -14.68 0.74
CA ARG A 292 -5.51 -14.98 1.20
C ARG A 292 -5.59 -16.06 2.30
N HIS A 293 -4.51 -16.79 2.57
CA HIS A 293 -4.49 -17.91 3.51
C HIS A 293 -3.45 -17.72 4.61
N HIS A 294 -3.94 -17.53 5.84
CA HIS A 294 -3.14 -17.69 7.07
C HIS A 294 -3.77 -18.78 7.94
N GLN A 295 -3.87 -19.99 7.40
CA GLN A 295 -4.34 -21.15 8.15
C GLN A 295 -3.39 -22.32 7.88
N SER A 296 -2.23 -22.32 8.55
CA SER A 296 -1.70 -23.60 9.01
C SER A 296 -1.90 -23.64 10.52
N ALA A 297 -2.77 -24.56 10.94
CA ALA A 297 -2.90 -24.89 12.34
C ALA A 297 -1.54 -25.42 12.85
N ASN A 298 -1.10 -24.93 14.01
CA ASN A 298 0.02 -25.46 14.81
C ASN A 298 1.48 -25.10 14.48
N LYS A 299 1.77 -23.98 13.80
CA LYS A 299 3.09 -23.33 13.94
C LYS A 299 2.91 -21.84 14.19
N GLU A 300 3.78 -21.23 14.98
CA GLU A 300 3.94 -19.76 15.02
C GLU A 300 4.34 -19.31 13.60
N VAL A 301 3.34 -19.09 12.75
CA VAL A 301 3.58 -18.63 11.38
C VAL A 301 3.78 -17.12 11.47
N LEU A 302 5.01 -16.69 11.17
CA LEU A 302 5.34 -15.29 10.95
C LEU A 302 4.36 -14.68 9.93
N PHE A 303 3.81 -13.51 10.25
CA PHE A 303 2.92 -12.80 9.33
C PHE A 303 3.62 -12.58 7.97
N PRO A 304 2.91 -12.68 6.83
CA PRO A 304 3.50 -12.50 5.50
C PRO A 304 4.31 -11.22 5.34
N ILE A 305 3.85 -10.11 5.94
CA ILE A 305 4.57 -8.84 5.92
C ILE A 305 5.91 -8.89 6.67
N GLU A 306 5.96 -9.60 7.80
CA GLU A 306 7.19 -9.78 8.56
C GLU A 306 8.17 -10.70 7.83
N LYS A 307 7.66 -11.76 7.17
CA LYS A 307 8.48 -12.59 6.27
C LYS A 307 9.08 -11.77 5.12
N SER A 308 8.29 -10.89 4.50
CA SER A 308 8.79 -9.99 3.45
C SER A 308 9.85 -9.02 3.96
N LYS A 309 9.66 -8.44 5.15
CA LYS A 309 10.67 -7.58 5.81
C LYS A 309 11.95 -8.34 6.10
N GLN A 310 11.87 -9.56 6.63
CA GLN A 310 13.04 -10.39 6.90
C GLN A 310 13.78 -10.76 5.61
N SER A 311 13.05 -11.11 4.54
CA SER A 311 13.63 -11.39 3.22
C SER A 311 14.37 -10.18 2.67
N LEU A 312 13.75 -8.99 2.68
CA LEU A 312 14.39 -7.75 2.23
C LEU A 312 15.58 -7.37 3.13
N GLY A 313 15.44 -7.56 4.44
CA GLY A 313 16.50 -7.35 5.42
C GLY A 313 17.72 -8.21 5.11
N LYS A 314 17.53 -9.49 4.80
CA LYS A 314 18.62 -10.39 4.35
C LYS A 314 19.22 -9.89 3.05
N GLN A 315 18.43 -9.76 1.97
CA GLN A 315 18.93 -9.35 0.64
C GLN A 315 19.72 -8.02 0.64
N THR A 316 19.54 -7.19 1.66
CA THR A 316 20.20 -5.89 1.78
C THR A 316 21.33 -5.86 2.82
N ILE A 317 21.77 -7.00 3.37
CA ILE A 317 22.97 -7.10 4.24
C ILE A 317 24.22 -6.64 3.46
N TYR A 318 24.36 -7.09 2.22
CA TYR A 318 25.38 -6.62 1.30
C TYR A 318 24.76 -6.13 -0.01
N TRP A 319 24.57 -4.81 -0.10
CA TRP A 319 23.99 -4.18 -1.28
C TRP A 319 24.68 -2.83 -1.56
N PRO A 320 25.79 -2.82 -2.32
CA PRO A 320 26.52 -1.60 -2.64
C PRO A 320 25.65 -0.69 -3.52
N LEU A 321 25.48 0.58 -3.10
CA LEU A 321 24.59 1.55 -3.74
C LEU A 321 25.13 2.15 -5.04
N VAL A 322 26.45 2.16 -5.22
CA VAL A 322 27.15 2.80 -6.34
C VAL A 322 28.03 1.79 -7.06
N ILE A 323 28.17 1.96 -8.37
CA ILE A 323 28.93 1.08 -9.27
C ILE A 323 30.41 1.05 -8.86
N GLY A 324 30.98 2.18 -8.42
CA GLY A 324 32.37 2.27 -7.98
C GLY A 324 32.69 1.53 -6.68
N ASN A 325 31.71 1.15 -5.86
CA ASN A 325 31.93 0.50 -4.56
C ASN A 325 31.89 -1.02 -4.62
N THR A 326 31.75 -1.60 -5.81
CA THR A 326 31.65 -3.04 -6.01
C THR A 326 32.31 -3.43 -7.31
N ILE A 327 33.05 -4.53 -7.31
CA ILE A 327 33.52 -5.19 -8.54
C ILE A 327 32.68 -6.44 -8.77
N LEU A 328 32.28 -7.12 -7.69
CA LEU A 328 31.46 -8.32 -7.71
C LEU A 328 30.14 -8.12 -8.46
N TYR A 329 29.40 -7.05 -8.19
CA TYR A 329 28.15 -6.78 -8.91
C TYR A 329 28.38 -6.24 -10.34
N ASN A 330 29.57 -5.71 -10.66
CA ASN A 330 29.90 -5.29 -12.01
C ASN A 330 30.21 -6.47 -12.95
N ILE A 331 30.47 -7.65 -12.40
CA ILE A 331 30.60 -8.93 -13.13
C ILE A 331 29.33 -9.81 -12.98
N GLN A 332 28.18 -9.20 -12.69
CA GLN A 332 26.95 -9.95 -12.41
C GLN A 332 26.54 -10.89 -13.55
N ILE A 333 26.83 -10.58 -14.82
CA ILE A 333 26.48 -11.46 -15.95
C ILE A 333 27.21 -12.80 -15.84
N GLN A 334 28.44 -12.80 -15.34
CA GLN A 334 29.30 -13.99 -15.22
C GLN A 334 28.97 -14.81 -13.97
N ILE A 335 28.47 -14.19 -12.91
CA ILE A 335 28.24 -14.83 -11.59
C ILE A 335 26.82 -14.62 -11.05
N GLN A 336 25.83 -14.45 -11.94
CA GLN A 336 24.46 -14.07 -11.55
C GLN A 336 23.83 -15.03 -10.55
N ASN A 337 24.00 -16.34 -10.77
CA ASN A 337 23.47 -17.38 -9.91
C ASN A 337 24.00 -17.24 -8.48
N PHE A 338 25.31 -17.00 -8.34
CA PHE A 338 25.93 -16.79 -7.04
C PHE A 338 25.35 -15.59 -6.29
N LEU A 339 25.19 -14.45 -6.96
CA LEU A 339 24.64 -13.23 -6.36
C LEU A 339 23.17 -13.36 -5.93
N HIS A 340 22.38 -14.18 -6.63
CA HIS A 340 20.96 -14.38 -6.31
C HIS A 340 20.71 -15.51 -5.31
N LEU A 341 21.55 -16.54 -5.29
CA LEU A 341 21.36 -17.71 -4.45
C LEU A 341 21.90 -17.49 -3.04
N VAL A 342 23.11 -16.95 -2.88
CA VAL A 342 23.75 -16.75 -1.56
C VAL A 342 22.88 -15.97 -0.55
N PRO A 343 22.06 -14.97 -0.95
CA PRO A 343 21.17 -14.29 0.01
C PRO A 343 19.93 -15.08 0.44
N LYS A 344 19.67 -16.28 -0.11
CA LYS A 344 18.53 -17.12 0.27
C LYS A 344 18.68 -17.64 1.70
N GLU A 345 17.55 -17.94 2.34
CA GLU A 345 17.56 -18.47 3.70
C GLU A 345 18.07 -19.92 3.78
N TYR A 346 17.72 -20.72 2.78
CA TYR A 346 18.15 -22.10 2.62
C TYR A 346 18.57 -22.30 1.17
N LEU A 347 19.52 -23.21 0.96
CA LEU A 347 20.01 -23.60 -0.36
C LEU A 347 19.77 -25.09 -0.55
N THR A 348 19.37 -25.49 -1.75
CA THR A 348 19.38 -26.90 -2.14
C THR A 348 20.79 -27.34 -2.57
N GLU A 349 21.05 -28.64 -2.62
CA GLU A 349 22.35 -29.17 -3.09
C GLU A 349 22.68 -28.74 -4.53
N GLU A 350 21.65 -28.66 -5.40
CA GLU A 350 21.77 -28.15 -6.77
C GLU A 350 22.16 -26.67 -6.79
N GLU A 351 21.57 -25.85 -5.92
CA GLU A 351 21.89 -24.43 -5.80
C GLU A 351 23.31 -24.21 -5.26
N VAL A 352 23.76 -25.05 -4.33
CA VAL A 352 25.15 -25.05 -3.85
C VAL A 352 26.11 -25.34 -5.01
N LEU A 353 25.77 -26.31 -5.88
CA LEU A 353 26.60 -26.64 -7.04
C LEU A 353 26.68 -25.45 -8.02
N GLU A 354 25.59 -24.75 -8.28
CA GLU A 354 25.58 -23.54 -9.11
C GLU A 354 26.44 -22.40 -8.54
N CYS A 355 26.42 -22.22 -7.21
CA CYS A 355 27.32 -21.30 -6.53
C CYS A 355 28.79 -21.70 -6.69
N LYS A 356 29.12 -22.99 -6.53
CA LYS A 356 30.49 -23.50 -6.74
C LYS A 356 30.94 -23.36 -8.20
N LYS A 357 30.06 -23.60 -9.18
CA LYS A 357 30.35 -23.35 -10.61
C LYS A 357 30.73 -21.89 -10.86
N SER A 358 30.06 -20.95 -10.21
CA SER A 358 30.38 -19.52 -10.32
C SER A 358 31.78 -19.18 -9.75
N ILE A 359 32.17 -19.83 -8.63
CA ILE A 359 33.52 -19.71 -8.06
C ILE A 359 34.56 -20.24 -9.06
N TYR A 360 34.37 -21.45 -9.59
CA TYR A 360 35.30 -22.04 -10.56
C TYR A 360 35.35 -21.26 -11.87
N HIS A 361 34.24 -20.64 -12.30
CA HIS A 361 34.24 -19.73 -13.44
C HIS A 361 35.16 -18.53 -13.20
N LEU A 362 35.13 -17.93 -12.00
CA LEU A 362 36.02 -16.83 -11.63
C LEU A 362 37.49 -17.25 -11.60
N VAL A 363 37.81 -18.45 -11.08
CA VAL A 363 39.17 -19.04 -11.19
C VAL A 363 39.58 -19.18 -12.66
N GLY A 364 38.66 -19.61 -13.52
CA GLY A 364 38.84 -19.68 -14.96
C GLY A 364 39.16 -18.32 -15.58
N MET A 365 38.43 -17.27 -15.19
CA MET A 365 38.66 -15.89 -15.66
C MET A 365 40.05 -15.37 -15.23
N GLU A 366 40.43 -15.61 -13.98
CA GLU A 366 41.74 -15.20 -13.43
C GLU A 366 42.89 -15.90 -14.15
N SER A 367 42.81 -17.22 -14.33
CA SER A 367 43.84 -18.02 -15.02
C SER A 367 44.03 -17.61 -16.49
N LYS A 368 42.94 -17.23 -17.17
CA LYS A 368 42.96 -16.71 -18.54
C LYS A 368 43.38 -15.24 -18.59
N GLY A 369 43.49 -14.59 -17.45
CA GLY A 369 43.85 -13.19 -17.36
C GLY A 369 42.79 -12.25 -17.95
N THR A 370 41.50 -12.64 -17.89
CA THR A 370 40.38 -11.84 -18.37
C THR A 370 40.36 -10.48 -17.68
N ASN A 371 40.07 -9.41 -18.41
CA ASN A 371 39.98 -8.07 -17.82
C ASN A 371 38.69 -7.93 -17.01
N LEU A 372 38.81 -7.36 -15.81
CA LEU A 372 37.67 -7.05 -14.93
C LEU A 372 37.26 -5.58 -15.11
N PRO A 373 35.98 -5.24 -14.86
CA PRO A 373 35.52 -3.85 -14.82
C PRO A 373 36.31 -3.10 -13.74
N VAL A 374 36.94 -1.98 -14.10
CA VAL A 374 37.63 -1.14 -13.13
C VAL A 374 36.58 -0.28 -12.41
N PRO A 375 36.46 -0.36 -11.08
CA PRO A 375 35.55 0.50 -10.36
C PRO A 375 35.96 1.97 -10.57
N THR A 376 35.00 2.81 -10.96
CA THR A 376 35.20 4.24 -11.25
C THR A 376 35.38 5.05 -9.96
N ILE A 377 36.32 4.63 -9.11
CA ILE A 377 36.76 5.43 -7.97
C ILE A 377 37.67 6.51 -8.58
N GLY A 378 37.47 7.78 -8.24
CA GLY A 378 38.09 8.98 -8.83
C GLY A 378 39.62 9.11 -8.70
N ILE A 379 40.34 8.04 -9.00
CA ILE A 379 41.79 7.92 -8.95
C ILE A 379 42.32 8.52 -10.25
N LYS A 380 42.84 9.75 -10.16
CA LYS A 380 43.74 10.29 -11.18
C LYS A 380 45.05 9.50 -11.11
N GLY A 381 45.23 8.51 -11.98
CA GLY A 381 46.45 7.70 -12.06
C GLY A 381 46.30 6.46 -12.94
N LYS A 382 47.37 5.68 -13.06
CA LYS A 382 47.30 4.32 -13.63
C LYS A 382 46.41 3.49 -12.70
N GLY A 383 45.31 2.95 -13.23
CA GLY A 383 44.38 2.11 -12.48
C GLY A 383 45.07 0.90 -11.83
N PRO A 384 44.40 0.23 -10.87
CA PRO A 384 44.94 -0.94 -10.20
C PRO A 384 45.38 -1.99 -11.22
N LYS A 385 46.50 -2.67 -10.92
CA LYS A 385 46.97 -3.79 -11.73
C LYS A 385 45.91 -4.90 -11.75
N ARG A 386 45.87 -5.70 -12.80
CA ARG A 386 44.87 -6.75 -12.96
C ARG A 386 44.88 -7.74 -11.78
N GLU A 387 46.07 -8.11 -11.31
CA GLU A 387 46.23 -9.01 -10.16
C GLU A 387 45.61 -8.41 -8.88
N GLU A 388 45.66 -7.08 -8.75
CA GLU A 388 45.02 -6.35 -7.65
C GLU A 388 43.49 -6.35 -7.78
N LEU A 389 42.95 -6.22 -9.00
CA LEU A 389 41.50 -6.29 -9.25
C LEU A 389 40.94 -7.66 -8.86
N TYR A 390 41.61 -8.76 -9.23
CA TYR A 390 41.19 -10.10 -8.82
C TYR A 390 41.28 -10.29 -7.30
N ARG A 391 42.34 -9.79 -6.65
CA ARG A 391 42.45 -9.80 -5.19
C ARG A 391 41.28 -9.07 -4.53
N MET A 392 40.88 -7.91 -5.05
CA MET A 392 39.73 -7.15 -4.55
C MET A 392 38.41 -7.90 -4.77
N VAL A 393 38.19 -8.52 -5.94
CA VAL A 393 37.00 -9.35 -6.19
C VAL A 393 36.93 -10.53 -5.22
N TRP A 394 38.03 -11.24 -5.01
CA TRP A 394 38.07 -12.37 -4.07
C TRP A 394 37.76 -11.93 -2.63
N ASN A 395 38.31 -10.80 -2.18
CA ASN A 395 38.01 -10.24 -0.87
C ASN A 395 36.53 -9.84 -0.74
N GLU A 396 35.97 -9.21 -1.77
CA GLU A 396 34.57 -8.79 -1.82
C GLU A 396 33.63 -10.00 -1.84
N MET A 397 33.95 -11.02 -2.64
CA MET A 397 33.21 -12.27 -2.73
C MET A 397 33.24 -13.05 -1.41
N GLU A 398 34.38 -13.08 -0.73
CA GLU A 398 34.49 -13.69 0.60
C GLU A 398 33.65 -12.95 1.63
N TYR A 399 33.76 -11.61 1.67
CA TYR A 399 32.94 -10.79 2.57
C TYR A 399 31.44 -10.97 2.31
N PHE A 400 31.06 -11.06 1.03
CA PHE A 400 29.68 -11.35 0.62
C PHE A 400 29.21 -12.68 1.21
N VAL A 401 29.89 -13.80 0.95
CA VAL A 401 29.46 -15.12 1.46
C VAL A 401 29.42 -15.14 2.98
N ARG A 402 30.44 -14.59 3.65
CA ARG A 402 30.49 -14.53 5.12
C ARG A 402 29.30 -13.78 5.71
N SER A 403 28.83 -12.73 5.03
CA SER A 403 27.66 -11.94 5.46
C SER A 403 26.35 -12.73 5.44
N TYR A 404 26.28 -13.83 4.69
CA TYR A 404 25.11 -14.69 4.54
C TYR A 404 25.34 -16.11 5.07
N CYS A 405 26.48 -16.38 5.69
CA CYS A 405 26.88 -17.73 6.08
C CYS A 405 26.11 -18.22 7.32
N VAL A 406 24.87 -18.68 7.12
CA VAL A 406 23.96 -19.08 8.20
C VAL A 406 23.64 -20.58 8.22
N THR A 407 23.83 -21.30 7.11
CA THR A 407 23.56 -22.75 7.02
C THR A 407 24.81 -23.55 6.64
N PRO A 408 24.83 -24.88 6.86
CA PRO A 408 25.93 -25.75 6.42
C PRO A 408 26.20 -25.66 4.91
N GLU A 409 25.17 -25.43 4.10
CA GLU A 409 25.26 -25.25 2.65
C GLU A 409 26.02 -23.98 2.29
N HIS A 410 25.74 -22.87 2.98
CA HIS A 410 26.51 -21.63 2.83
C HIS A 410 27.97 -21.81 3.29
N GLN A 411 28.19 -22.57 4.37
CA GLN A 411 29.53 -22.90 4.85
C GLN A 411 30.30 -23.73 3.81
N SER A 412 29.64 -24.66 3.11
CA SER A 412 30.22 -25.44 2.01
C SER A 412 30.67 -24.57 0.84
N ILE A 413 29.90 -23.53 0.51
CA ILE A 413 30.28 -22.52 -0.50
C ILE A 413 31.49 -21.72 -0.03
N LEU A 414 31.50 -21.28 1.24
CA LEU A 414 32.62 -20.53 1.82
C LEU A 414 33.91 -21.35 1.83
N THR A 415 33.86 -22.62 2.22
CA THR A 415 35.02 -23.52 2.20
C THR A 415 35.58 -23.66 0.79
N CYS A 416 34.72 -23.92 -0.20
CA CYS A 416 35.11 -24.00 -1.61
C CYS A 416 35.78 -22.70 -2.10
N LEU A 417 35.28 -21.54 -1.67
CA LEU A 417 35.84 -20.24 -2.02
C LEU A 417 37.27 -20.07 -1.48
N LEU A 418 37.47 -20.42 -0.20
CA LEU A 418 38.75 -20.29 0.48
C LEU A 418 39.80 -21.25 -0.11
N GLU A 419 39.40 -22.47 -0.48
CA GLU A 419 40.27 -23.44 -1.17
C GLU A 419 40.74 -22.93 -2.54
N CYS A 420 39.83 -22.31 -3.31
CA CYS A 420 40.17 -21.76 -4.63
C CYS A 420 41.10 -20.54 -4.55
N ARG A 421 40.97 -19.74 -3.48
CA ARG A 421 41.83 -18.58 -3.21
C ARG A 421 43.21 -18.99 -2.72
N SER A 422 43.31 -20.06 -1.95
CA SER A 422 44.53 -20.51 -1.28
C SER A 422 45.48 -21.25 -2.25
N LYS A 423 45.90 -20.58 -3.34
CA LYS A 423 47.15 -20.94 -4.00
C LYS A 423 48.31 -20.41 -3.13
N PRO A 424 49.27 -21.25 -2.72
CA PRO A 424 50.42 -20.78 -1.97
C PRO A 424 51.19 -19.76 -2.80
N ASP A 425 51.48 -18.60 -2.21
CA ASP A 425 52.49 -17.69 -2.75
C ASP A 425 53.82 -18.48 -2.89
N PRO A 426 54.46 -18.54 -4.07
CA PRO A 426 55.75 -19.22 -4.23
C PRO A 426 56.92 -18.56 -3.47
N HIS A 427 56.66 -17.51 -2.68
CA HIS A 427 57.68 -16.67 -2.06
C HIS A 427 57.70 -16.64 -0.53
N SER A 428 56.87 -17.42 0.18
CA SER A 428 57.09 -17.64 1.61
C SER A 428 57.86 -18.94 1.85
N SER A 429 59.18 -18.85 1.77
CA SER A 429 60.10 -19.91 2.20
C SER A 429 60.15 -20.04 3.72
N SER A 430 60.60 -21.23 4.18
CA SER A 430 60.77 -21.73 5.55
C SER A 430 59.49 -22.33 6.14
N THR A 431 59.42 -23.60 6.55
CA THR A 431 60.44 -24.47 7.15
C THR A 431 60.03 -25.93 6.92
N THR A 432 60.94 -26.76 6.42
CA THR A 432 60.80 -28.23 6.46
C THR A 432 60.99 -28.74 7.89
N PRO A 433 60.40 -29.88 8.26
CA PRO A 433 61.24 -31.07 8.25
C PRO A 433 60.58 -32.29 7.60
N SER A 434 61.47 -33.06 6.97
CA SER A 434 61.31 -34.36 6.34
C SER A 434 61.00 -35.49 7.34
N VAL A 435 60.08 -36.42 7.01
CA VAL A 435 60.21 -37.85 7.31
C VAL A 435 59.53 -38.74 6.24
N ARG A 436 60.37 -39.46 5.50
CA ARG A 436 60.28 -40.83 4.92
C ARG A 436 58.92 -41.53 4.66
N THR A 437 58.71 -41.77 3.36
CA THR A 437 58.43 -43.05 2.66
C THR A 437 57.92 -44.28 3.44
N THR A 438 56.78 -44.82 3.01
CA THR A 438 56.62 -46.25 2.63
C THR A 438 55.55 -46.39 1.55
N THR A 439 55.95 -47.03 0.45
CA THR A 439 55.19 -47.53 -0.68
C THR A 439 54.30 -48.72 -0.30
N ALA A 440 53.09 -48.81 -0.86
CA ALA A 440 52.43 -50.08 -1.19
C ALA A 440 51.41 -49.87 -2.31
N ASP A 441 51.67 -50.54 -3.43
CA ASP A 441 50.75 -50.86 -4.53
C ASP A 441 49.48 -51.56 -4.03
N ALA A 442 48.34 -51.33 -4.71
CA ALA A 442 47.57 -52.38 -5.38
C ALA A 442 46.24 -51.87 -5.98
N THR A 443 46.16 -51.98 -7.31
CA THR A 443 45.01 -52.47 -8.12
C THR A 443 43.65 -51.76 -8.03
N ASP A 444 43.43 -50.89 -9.01
CA ASP A 444 42.46 -51.06 -10.11
C ASP A 444 41.37 -52.14 -9.93
N GLU A 445 40.10 -51.75 -9.84
CA GLU A 445 39.06 -52.40 -10.65
C GLU A 445 37.88 -51.46 -10.91
N SER A 446 37.57 -51.37 -12.20
CA SER A 446 36.51 -50.58 -12.78
C SER A 446 35.29 -51.47 -13.02
N THR A 447 34.09 -50.97 -12.75
CA THR A 447 32.89 -51.49 -13.41
C THR A 447 31.86 -50.38 -13.60
N LYS A 448 31.64 -50.06 -14.87
CA LYS A 448 30.54 -49.26 -15.40
C LYS A 448 29.24 -50.09 -15.45
N THR A 449 28.15 -49.38 -15.74
CA THR A 449 26.82 -49.79 -16.23
C THR A 449 25.76 -50.00 -15.13
N GLN A 450 24.51 -49.52 -15.24
CA GLN A 450 23.79 -48.95 -16.38
C GLN A 450 22.58 -48.14 -15.91
N SER A 451 22.18 -47.21 -16.78
CA SER A 451 20.93 -46.47 -16.81
C SER A 451 19.67 -47.33 -16.72
N ASN A 452 18.63 -46.81 -16.08
CA ASN A 452 17.26 -46.96 -16.59
C ASN A 452 16.40 -45.75 -16.19
N GLY A 453 15.88 -45.08 -17.21
CA GLY A 453 14.90 -44.00 -17.05
C GLY A 453 13.49 -44.56 -16.91
N THR A 454 12.66 -43.88 -16.14
CA THR A 454 11.19 -43.96 -16.26
C THR A 454 10.61 -42.57 -15.98
N LYS A 455 9.59 -42.24 -16.77
CA LYS A 455 8.98 -40.93 -17.08
C LYS A 455 8.21 -40.27 -15.92
N PRO A 456 7.91 -38.96 -16.02
CA PRO A 456 7.44 -38.13 -14.90
C PRO A 456 5.92 -38.27 -14.64
N ASN A 457 5.56 -38.05 -13.37
CA ASN A 457 4.19 -38.14 -12.85
C ASN A 457 3.45 -36.79 -13.01
N GLU A 458 2.16 -36.86 -13.36
CA GLU A 458 1.25 -35.80 -13.82
C GLU A 458 0.79 -34.82 -12.72
N SER A 459 1.71 -34.19 -11.98
CA SER A 459 1.37 -33.22 -10.92
C SER A 459 1.73 -31.76 -11.25
N GLU A 460 2.26 -31.51 -12.45
CA GLU A 460 2.93 -30.25 -12.78
C GLU A 460 2.05 -29.24 -13.57
N TRP A 461 0.79 -29.56 -13.84
CA TRP A 461 -0.06 -28.76 -14.74
C TRP A 461 -1.01 -27.76 -14.05
N ALA A 462 -1.04 -27.70 -12.70
CA ALA A 462 -1.96 -26.84 -11.97
C ALA A 462 -1.46 -25.41 -11.67
N TRP A 463 -0.19 -25.09 -11.96
CA TRP A 463 0.42 -23.80 -11.58
C TRP A 463 0.69 -22.83 -12.74
N LYS A 464 0.36 -23.20 -13.98
CA LYS A 464 0.66 -22.39 -15.17
C LYS A 464 -0.50 -21.56 -15.73
N GLU A 465 -1.73 -21.72 -15.23
CA GLU A 465 -2.91 -21.01 -15.78
C GLU A 465 -3.30 -19.70 -15.07
N SER A 466 -2.55 -19.22 -14.07
CA SER A 466 -2.89 -17.97 -13.36
C SER A 466 -2.06 -16.74 -13.77
N TYR A 467 -1.28 -16.81 -14.86
CA TYR A 467 -0.40 -15.72 -15.33
C TYR A 467 -0.71 -15.26 -16.76
N ASP A 468 -1.99 -15.07 -17.10
CA ASP A 468 -2.37 -14.46 -18.39
C ASP A 468 -3.44 -13.36 -18.27
N TRP A 469 -3.21 -12.43 -17.33
CA TRP A 469 -3.88 -11.12 -17.34
C TRP A 469 -2.84 -10.02 -17.11
N GLY A 470 -2.44 -9.32 -18.18
CA GLY A 470 -1.76 -8.03 -18.08
C GLY A 470 -0.44 -7.84 -18.84
N ARG A 471 -0.16 -8.59 -19.91
CA ARG A 471 0.87 -8.20 -20.88
C ARG A 471 0.25 -7.33 -21.98
N HIS A 472 0.32 -6.02 -21.82
CA HIS A 472 0.32 -5.10 -22.96
C HIS A 472 1.71 -4.47 -23.06
N ASP A 473 2.27 -4.56 -24.26
CA ASP A 473 3.62 -4.16 -24.64
C ASP A 473 3.92 -2.70 -24.33
N ILE A 474 5.08 -2.45 -23.71
CA ILE A 474 5.71 -1.12 -23.66
C ILE A 474 7.07 -1.25 -24.34
N THR A 475 7.12 -0.87 -25.61
CA THR A 475 8.35 -0.62 -26.35
C THR A 475 8.91 0.75 -25.93
N PRO A 476 10.16 0.86 -25.46
CA PRO A 476 10.78 2.16 -25.22
C PRO A 476 11.24 2.78 -26.54
N MET A 477 10.74 3.97 -26.84
CA MET A 477 11.12 4.77 -28.01
C MET A 477 12.39 5.56 -27.68
N ASN A 478 13.41 5.42 -28.53
CA ASN A 478 14.66 6.18 -28.49
C ASN A 478 14.42 7.61 -28.98
N ASP A 479 14.79 8.61 -28.18
CA ASP A 479 15.01 9.98 -28.68
C ASP A 479 16.50 10.30 -28.68
N THR A 480 17.00 10.60 -29.88
CA THR A 480 18.40 10.93 -30.15
C THR A 480 18.53 12.45 -30.29
N GLN A 481 19.39 13.01 -29.43
CA GLN A 481 20.23 14.21 -29.58
C GLN A 481 19.65 15.53 -30.15
N ASN A 482 19.88 16.61 -29.39
CA ASN A 482 20.71 17.69 -29.94
C ASN A 482 21.54 18.44 -28.88
N SER A 483 22.80 18.67 -29.27
CA SER A 483 23.92 19.40 -28.64
C SER A 483 23.57 20.91 -28.44
N SER A 484 24.16 21.76 -27.60
CA SER A 484 25.57 21.98 -27.23
C SER A 484 25.69 23.01 -26.07
N LYS A 485 26.75 22.90 -25.25
CA LYS A 485 27.73 23.94 -24.82
C LYS A 485 28.22 23.71 -23.38
N VAL A 486 29.44 23.20 -23.32
CA VAL A 486 30.27 23.08 -22.12
C VAL A 486 30.92 24.44 -21.85
N MET A 487 30.75 24.98 -20.64
CA MET A 487 31.67 25.96 -20.06
C MET A 487 32.24 25.37 -18.77
N GLU A 488 33.55 25.14 -18.76
CA GLU A 488 34.32 24.77 -17.57
C GLU A 488 34.43 25.95 -16.60
N ALA A 489 34.24 25.68 -15.30
CA ALA A 489 34.53 26.60 -14.21
C ALA A 489 35.43 25.92 -13.15
N PRO A 490 36.30 26.68 -12.46
CA PRO A 490 37.53 26.17 -11.87
C PRO A 490 37.36 25.43 -10.53
N LEU A 491 38.15 24.36 -10.38
CA LEU A 491 38.28 23.53 -9.18
C LEU A 491 38.82 24.32 -7.98
N LYS A 492 37.97 24.60 -6.98
CA LYS A 492 38.42 24.92 -5.61
C LYS A 492 38.37 23.65 -4.75
N LYS A 493 39.53 23.25 -4.24
CA LYS A 493 39.73 22.14 -3.29
C LYS A 493 38.92 22.40 -2.01
N PHE A 494 38.04 21.48 -1.64
CA PHE A 494 37.44 21.43 -0.30
C PHE A 494 38.23 20.48 0.60
N LYS A 495 38.62 20.99 1.78
CA LYS A 495 39.21 20.25 2.89
C LYS A 495 38.12 19.39 3.55
N ALA A 496 38.39 18.11 3.73
CA ALA A 496 37.59 17.22 4.56
C ALA A 496 37.82 17.58 6.04
N ASN A 497 36.76 17.96 6.75
CA ASN A 497 36.79 18.09 8.20
C ASN A 497 36.24 16.81 8.86
N GLY A 498 36.87 16.46 9.98
CA GLY A 498 36.77 15.27 10.81
C GLY A 498 35.41 14.56 10.92
N VAL A 499 35.47 13.24 10.71
CA VAL A 499 34.57 12.30 11.36
C VAL A 499 35.17 12.00 12.73
N GLU A 500 34.51 12.47 13.79
CA GLU A 500 34.87 12.14 15.17
C GLU A 500 34.58 10.67 15.45
N SER A 501 35.63 9.96 15.84
CA SER A 501 35.60 8.57 16.28
C SER A 501 34.86 8.44 17.60
N SER A 502 33.66 7.86 17.57
CA SER A 502 33.03 7.29 18.77
C SER A 502 33.34 5.80 18.83
N ASN A 503 34.05 5.41 19.90
CA ASN A 503 34.37 4.03 20.24
C ASN A 503 33.09 3.18 20.31
N LYS A 504 32.94 2.21 19.41
CA LYS A 504 32.02 1.07 19.60
C LYS A 504 32.77 -0.23 19.38
N SER A 505 32.62 -1.08 20.40
CA SER A 505 33.07 -2.44 20.53
C SER A 505 32.82 -3.30 19.30
N LEU A 506 33.76 -4.20 19.04
CA LEU A 506 33.81 -5.19 17.98
C LEU A 506 32.63 -6.19 18.09
N SER A 507 31.49 -5.86 17.51
CA SER A 507 30.44 -6.83 17.14
C SER A 507 30.01 -6.57 15.70
N THR A 508 30.84 -6.99 14.75
CA THR A 508 30.62 -6.84 13.31
C THR A 508 29.57 -7.85 12.81
N ALA A 509 28.30 -7.63 13.17
CA ALA A 509 27.19 -8.10 12.35
C ALA A 509 27.00 -7.05 11.24
N SER A 510 27.16 -7.44 9.98
CA SER A 510 26.88 -6.57 8.83
C SER A 510 25.42 -6.11 8.90
N GLN A 511 25.20 -4.82 9.14
CA GLN A 511 23.86 -4.25 9.21
C GLN A 511 23.28 -4.10 7.81
N SER A 512 22.03 -4.54 7.62
CA SER A 512 21.34 -4.39 6.33
C SER A 512 20.92 -2.95 6.05
N LEU A 513 20.79 -2.60 4.76
CA LEU A 513 20.27 -1.27 4.37
C LEU A 513 18.88 -1.03 4.96
N LEU A 514 18.03 -2.06 5.03
CA LEU A 514 16.71 -1.93 5.66
C LEU A 514 16.81 -1.54 7.14
N ASN A 515 17.73 -2.14 7.89
CA ASN A 515 17.95 -1.81 9.31
C ASN A 515 18.52 -0.40 9.47
N ILE A 516 19.49 -0.02 8.64
CA ILE A 516 20.08 1.34 8.64
C ILE A 516 18.99 2.38 8.39
N TRP A 517 18.15 2.15 7.37
CA TRP A 517 17.04 3.03 7.03
C TRP A 517 16.00 3.12 8.15
N THR A 518 15.60 1.97 8.70
CA THR A 518 14.59 1.89 9.76
C THR A 518 15.07 2.59 11.03
N ASN A 519 16.33 2.39 11.42
CA ASN A 519 16.93 3.06 12.57
C ASN A 519 16.97 4.57 12.39
N LYS A 520 17.41 5.06 11.23
CA LYS A 520 17.41 6.50 10.92
C LYS A 520 16.01 7.11 10.99
N LEU A 521 15.01 6.42 10.42
CA LEU A 521 13.63 6.87 10.43
C LEU A 521 13.06 6.91 11.86
N ASN A 522 13.40 5.92 12.69
CA ASN A 522 13.02 5.91 14.11
C ASN A 522 13.69 7.03 14.89
N GLU A 523 14.99 7.29 14.67
CA GLU A 523 15.71 8.41 15.29
C GLU A 523 15.09 9.77 14.91
N ASP A 524 14.78 9.98 13.64
CA ASP A 524 14.17 11.23 13.16
C ASP A 524 12.73 11.40 13.66
N ASN A 525 11.97 10.31 13.76
CA ASN A 525 10.64 10.33 14.37
C ASN A 525 10.71 10.60 15.88
N ASN A 526 11.69 10.03 16.58
CA ASN A 526 11.90 10.28 18.00
C ASN A 526 12.28 11.72 18.28
N LYS A 527 13.09 12.36 17.41
CA LYS A 527 13.39 13.80 17.51
C LYS A 527 12.16 14.70 17.33
N LYS A 528 11.17 14.25 16.55
CA LYS A 528 9.92 15.00 16.27
C LYS A 528 8.83 14.78 17.33
N ARG A 529 8.91 13.71 18.12
CA ARG A 529 7.98 13.44 19.22
C ARG A 529 8.49 14.11 20.49
N LEU A 530 7.63 14.87 21.15
CA LEU A 530 7.89 15.25 22.54
C LEU A 530 7.97 13.98 23.37
N GLU A 531 9.06 13.82 24.13
CA GLU A 531 9.27 12.65 24.96
C GLU A 531 8.12 12.50 25.97
N PHE A 532 7.64 11.26 26.15
CA PHE A 532 6.54 11.02 27.08
C PHE A 532 7.02 11.34 28.50
N VAL A 533 6.49 12.42 29.10
CA VAL A 533 6.91 12.97 30.40
C VAL A 533 6.93 11.90 31.50
N GLY A 534 6.04 10.90 31.44
CA GLY A 534 6.01 9.81 32.40
C GLY A 534 7.22 8.86 32.34
N ARG A 535 7.99 8.84 31.24
CA ARG A 535 9.23 8.06 31.12
C ARG A 535 10.42 8.80 31.71
N THR A 536 10.49 10.12 31.53
CA THR A 536 11.53 10.97 32.12
C THR A 536 11.44 11.06 33.64
N THR A 537 10.26 10.84 34.22
CA THR A 537 10.05 10.80 35.67
C THR A 537 10.07 9.38 36.26
N SER A 538 10.26 8.34 35.44
CA SER A 538 10.25 6.94 35.88
C SER A 538 11.65 6.34 35.97
N ASP A 539 11.93 5.62 37.04
CA ASP A 539 13.16 4.83 37.17
C ASP A 539 13.18 3.72 36.12
N GLY A 540 14.23 3.69 35.29
CA GLY A 540 14.42 2.68 34.25
C GLY A 540 13.68 2.93 32.94
N ASN A 541 13.21 4.15 32.66
CA ASN A 541 12.60 4.53 31.38
C ASN A 541 11.29 3.78 31.04
N ILE A 542 10.63 3.23 32.07
CA ILE A 542 9.35 2.51 31.99
C ILE A 542 8.34 3.23 32.88
N ALA A 543 7.45 3.99 32.27
CA ALA A 543 6.36 4.65 32.97
C ALA A 543 5.28 3.65 33.39
N LYS A 544 5.01 3.52 34.70
CA LYS A 544 3.84 2.79 35.19
C LYS A 544 2.58 3.58 34.88
N LEU A 545 1.74 3.05 34.00
CA LEU A 545 0.43 3.60 33.69
C LEU A 545 -0.61 3.07 34.69
N TYR A 546 -1.65 3.87 34.97
CA TYR A 546 -2.79 3.46 35.81
C TYR A 546 -2.43 3.11 37.26
N ILE A 547 -1.52 3.87 37.87
CA ILE A 547 -1.09 3.69 39.27
C ILE A 547 -2.31 3.64 40.21
N ASN A 548 -3.28 4.54 39.98
CA ASN A 548 -4.50 4.70 40.77
C ASN A 548 -5.51 3.53 40.63
N LEU A 549 -5.34 2.63 39.66
CA LEU A 549 -6.19 1.43 39.51
C LEU A 549 -5.71 0.27 40.38
N ASN A 550 -4.46 0.31 40.87
CA ASN A 550 -3.94 -0.69 41.81
C ASN A 550 -4.27 -0.37 43.27
N ASP A 551 -4.59 0.89 43.60
CA ASP A 551 -4.88 1.30 44.98
C ASP A 551 -6.28 0.87 45.48
N ASN A 552 -7.20 0.52 44.57
CA ASN A 552 -8.57 0.11 44.91
C ASN A 552 -8.72 -1.36 45.36
N LYS A 553 -7.62 -2.06 45.68
CA LYS A 553 -7.66 -3.45 46.18
C LYS A 553 -7.47 -3.59 47.70
N THR A 554 -7.33 -2.49 48.44
CA THR A 554 -6.93 -2.55 49.87
C THR A 554 -7.85 -1.87 50.88
N GLU A 555 -9.06 -1.43 50.51
CA GLU A 555 -10.04 -0.97 51.49
C GLU A 555 -11.44 -1.50 51.17
N ASN A 556 -11.75 -2.67 51.75
CA ASN A 556 -13.05 -3.02 52.33
C ASN A 556 -12.92 -4.39 53.00
N HIS A 557 -12.57 -4.36 54.29
CA HIS A 557 -12.91 -5.39 55.26
C HIS A 557 -13.86 -4.79 56.28
#